data_AF-A0AAJ1M1C9-F1
#
_entry.id   AF-A0AAJ1M1C9-F1
#
_cell.length_a   1.000
_cell.length_b   1.000
_cell.length_c   1.000
_cell.angle_alpha   90.00
_cell.angle_beta   90.00
_cell.angle_gamma   90.00
#
_symmetry.space_group_name_H-M   'P 1'
#
loop_
_entity.id
_entity.type
_entity.pdbx_description
1 polymer ?
#
loop_
_entity_poly.entity_id
_entity_poly.type
_entity_poly.pdbx_seq_one_letter_code
_entity_poly.pdbx_strand_id
1 'polypeptide(L)'
;MTDTTTSPADGRSLPITLTQHLADMLWHTGTTSTQILREQRDRFESDPALPDPDDPIFAQSYMRWCRTAADAVLLLAYEQAAGHTATMLWDLDQDERVVLSTRVDD
;
A
#
# COMPACT_ATOMS: atom_id res chain seq x y z
N MET A 1 -40.32 6.37 22.32
CA MET A 1 -38.91 5.94 22.20
C MET A 1 -38.73 5.58 20.74
N THR A 2 -38.31 6.56 19.93
CA THR A 2 -38.19 6.41 18.47
C THR A 2 -36.81 5.88 18.15
N ASP A 3 -36.75 4.64 17.68
CA ASP A 3 -35.57 4.04 17.05
C ASP A 3 -35.25 4.83 15.78
N THR A 4 -34.16 5.59 15.81
CA THR A 4 -33.57 6.16 14.61
C THR A 4 -32.65 5.09 14.03
N THR A 5 -33.20 4.22 13.16
CA THR A 5 -32.38 3.35 12.33
C THR A 5 -31.63 4.23 11.34
N THR A 6 -30.41 4.62 11.71
CA THR A 6 -29.48 5.29 10.80
C THR A 6 -29.12 4.28 9.71
N SER A 7 -29.77 4.39 8.56
CA SER A 7 -29.34 3.69 7.35
C SER A 7 -27.88 4.08 7.08
N PRO A 8 -26.96 3.13 6.80
CA PRO A 8 -25.61 3.49 6.38
C PRO A 8 -25.75 4.40 5.16
N ALA A 9 -25.14 5.58 5.23
CA ALA A 9 -25.17 6.52 4.12
C ALA A 9 -24.64 5.80 2.88
N ASP A 10 -25.42 5.78 1.79
CA ASP A 10 -24.97 5.22 0.51
C ASP A 10 -23.59 5.79 0.20
N GLY A 11 -22.59 4.91 0.22
CA GLY A 11 -21.19 5.27 0.13
C GLY A 11 -20.94 6.02 -1.17
N ARG A 12 -20.81 7.34 -1.09
CA ARG A 12 -20.41 8.16 -2.25
C ARG A 12 -18.93 7.91 -2.52
N SER A 13 -18.64 7.13 -3.56
CA SER A 13 -17.29 6.99 -4.09
C SER A 13 -16.89 8.23 -4.87
N LEU A 14 -15.79 8.89 -4.48
CA LEU A 14 -15.21 9.99 -5.25
C LEU A 14 -14.07 9.42 -6.12
N PRO A 15 -14.16 9.47 -7.47
CA PRO A 15 -13.06 9.01 -8.31
C PRO A 15 -11.86 9.95 -8.15
N ILE A 16 -10.70 9.38 -7.86
CA ILE A 16 -9.42 10.10 -7.80
C ILE A 16 -8.57 9.59 -8.97
N THR A 17 -8.12 10.50 -9.82
CA THR A 17 -7.19 10.20 -10.91
C THR A 17 -5.77 10.52 -10.47
N LEU A 18 -4.90 9.49 -10.43
CA LEU A 18 -3.47 9.65 -10.16
C LEU A 18 -2.70 9.55 -11.47
N THR A 19 -1.89 10.56 -11.77
CA THR A 19 -0.85 10.47 -12.80
C THR A 19 0.41 9.86 -12.19
N GLN A 20 1.34 9.39 -13.02
CA GLN A 20 2.64 8.92 -12.55
C GLN A 20 3.34 9.96 -11.67
N HIS A 21 3.35 11.23 -12.09
CA HIS A 21 3.96 12.31 -11.30
C HIS A 21 3.34 12.47 -9.91
N LEU A 22 2.00 12.36 -9.80
CA LEU A 22 1.32 12.44 -8.50
C LEU A 22 1.59 11.20 -7.66
N ALA A 23 1.62 10.01 -8.27
CA ALA A 23 1.98 8.78 -7.59
C ALA A 23 3.39 8.86 -7.01
N ASP A 24 4.35 9.41 -7.77
CA ASP A 24 5.74 9.62 -7.35
C ASP A 24 5.88 10.54 -6.12
N MET A 25 4.86 11.34 -5.81
CA MET A 25 4.82 12.22 -4.64
C MET A 25 4.25 11.56 -3.38
N LEU A 26 3.64 10.37 -3.49
CA LEU A 26 2.95 9.72 -2.37
C LEU A 26 3.92 9.10 -1.35
N TRP A 27 5.14 8.78 -1.77
CA TRP A 27 6.16 8.23 -0.89
C TRP A 27 7.20 9.28 -0.51
N HIS A 28 7.72 9.19 0.72
CA HIS A 28 8.85 10.03 1.15
C HIS A 28 10.18 9.29 1.10
N THR A 29 10.16 7.97 1.04
CA THR A 29 11.37 7.15 0.96
C THR A 29 11.08 5.92 0.13
N GLY A 30 11.89 5.69 -0.91
CA GLY A 30 11.79 4.52 -1.77
C GLY A 30 13.12 3.77 -1.82
N THR A 31 13.07 2.45 -1.73
CA THR A 31 14.20 1.55 -1.98
C THR A 31 13.78 0.45 -2.92
N THR A 32 14.71 -0.02 -3.74
CA THR A 32 14.52 -1.17 -4.62
C THR A 32 14.90 -2.49 -3.92
N SER A 33 15.42 -2.41 -2.69
CA SER A 33 15.90 -3.56 -1.94
C SER A 33 14.89 -3.99 -0.88
N THR A 34 14.39 -5.22 -1.02
CA THR A 34 13.59 -5.91 0.01
C THR A 34 14.41 -6.52 1.13
N GLN A 35 15.73 -6.26 1.16
CA GLN A 35 16.62 -6.81 2.17
C GLN A 35 16.16 -6.45 3.59
N ILE A 36 15.65 -5.23 3.81
CA ILE A 36 15.11 -4.80 5.11
C ILE A 36 13.89 -5.62 5.53
N LEU A 37 13.01 -5.99 4.60
CA LEU A 37 11.87 -6.87 4.88
C LEU A 37 12.33 -8.27 5.30
N ARG A 38 13.39 -8.80 4.67
CA ARG A 38 13.96 -10.11 5.02
C ARG A 38 14.67 -10.10 6.37
N GLU A 39 15.45 -9.06 6.64
CA GLU A 39 16.25 -8.94 7.86
C GLU A 39 15.40 -8.60 9.09
N GLN A 40 14.27 -7.91 8.90
CA GLN A 40 13.42 -7.41 9.97
C GLN A 40 11.96 -7.82 9.75
N ARG A 41 11.70 -9.05 9.28
CA ARG A 41 10.34 -9.47 8.89
C ARG A 41 9.30 -9.26 10.00
N ASP A 42 9.68 -9.54 11.25
CA ASP A 42 8.86 -9.39 12.45
C ASP A 42 8.45 -7.95 12.76
N ARG A 43 9.14 -6.95 12.19
CA ARG A 43 8.81 -5.53 12.30
C ARG A 43 7.59 -5.16 11.45
N PHE A 44 7.25 -5.98 10.45
CA PHE A 44 6.23 -5.66 9.47
C PHE A 44 4.99 -6.52 9.63
N GLU A 45 3.83 -5.88 9.75
CA GLU A 45 2.53 -6.54 9.70
C GLU A 45 1.89 -6.35 8.32
N SER A 46 1.17 -7.35 7.81
CA SER A 46 0.46 -7.30 6.53
C SER A 46 -1.00 -7.66 6.73
N ASP A 47 -1.88 -7.03 5.96
CA ASP A 47 -3.29 -7.41 5.93
C ASP A 47 -3.45 -8.75 5.19
N PRO A 48 -4.06 -9.79 5.80
CA PRO A 48 -4.26 -11.09 5.17
C PRO A 48 -5.20 -11.05 3.95
N ALA A 49 -5.95 -9.96 3.74
CA ALA A 49 -6.75 -9.75 2.55
C ALA A 49 -5.92 -9.26 1.34
N LEU A 50 -4.67 -8.85 1.56
CA LEU A 50 -3.73 -8.40 0.53
C LEU A 50 -2.77 -9.54 0.15
N PRO A 51 -2.07 -9.42 -1.00
CA PRO A 51 -1.07 -10.40 -1.40
C PRO A 51 -0.01 -10.62 -0.32
N ASP A 52 0.39 -11.89 -0.14
CA ASP A 52 1.40 -12.29 0.84
C ASP A 52 2.76 -11.65 0.50
N PRO A 53 3.33 -10.81 1.39
CA PRO A 53 4.62 -10.17 1.13
C PRO A 53 5.80 -11.16 1.07
N ASP A 54 5.64 -12.39 1.55
CA ASP A 54 6.66 -13.44 1.49
C ASP A 54 6.60 -14.24 0.18
N ASP A 55 5.64 -13.94 -0.71
CA ASP A 55 5.56 -14.53 -2.04
C ASP A 55 6.84 -14.21 -2.88
N PRO A 56 7.42 -15.20 -3.58
CA PRO A 56 8.58 -15.00 -4.45
C PRO A 56 8.45 -13.85 -5.45
N ILE A 57 7.24 -13.48 -5.86
CA ILE A 57 6.98 -12.34 -6.75
C ILE A 57 7.54 -11.02 -6.18
N PHE A 58 7.61 -10.89 -4.85
CA PHE A 58 8.13 -9.70 -4.19
C PHE A 58 9.65 -9.70 -3.99
N ALA A 59 10.36 -10.74 -4.42
CA ALA A 59 11.80 -10.88 -4.17
C ALA A 59 12.65 -9.72 -4.71
N GLN A 60 12.19 -9.03 -5.75
CA GLN A 60 12.83 -7.86 -6.38
C GLN A 60 11.93 -6.61 -6.38
N SER A 61 10.97 -6.57 -5.45
CA SER A 61 10.03 -5.45 -5.36
C SER A 61 10.66 -4.17 -4.81
N TYR A 62 9.98 -3.05 -5.07
CA TYR A 62 10.27 -1.76 -4.49
C TYR A 62 9.50 -1.61 -3.17
N MET A 63 10.20 -1.20 -2.11
CA MET A 63 9.58 -0.77 -0.85
C MET A 63 9.50 0.75 -0.79
N ARG A 64 8.30 1.28 -0.55
CA ARG A 64 8.04 2.73 -0.51
C ARG A 64 7.30 3.11 0.75
N TRP A 65 7.96 3.88 1.62
CA TRP A 65 7.37 4.43 2.83
C TRP A 65 6.52 5.65 2.50
N CYS A 66 5.31 5.62 3.01
CA CYS A 66 4.28 6.63 2.81
C CYS A 66 4.05 7.39 4.11
N ARG A 67 3.89 8.71 3.99
CA ARG A 67 3.77 9.58 5.17
C ARG A 67 2.44 9.37 5.89
N THR A 68 1.39 9.07 5.13
CA THR A 68 0.06 8.85 5.68
C THR A 68 -0.54 7.55 5.15
N ALA A 69 -1.53 7.03 5.88
CA ALA A 69 -2.30 5.88 5.43
C ALA A 69 -3.05 6.15 4.11
N ALA A 70 -3.51 7.39 3.91
CA ALA A 70 -4.16 7.79 2.66
C ALA A 70 -3.19 7.71 1.48
N ASP A 71 -1.95 8.18 1.65
CA ASP A 71 -0.93 8.10 0.60
C ASP A 71 -0.62 6.64 0.23
N ALA A 72 -0.53 5.75 1.22
CA ALA A 72 -0.30 4.33 1.00
C ALA A 72 -1.45 3.65 0.25
N VAL A 73 -2.70 3.96 0.61
CA VAL A 73 -3.89 3.43 -0.09
C VAL A 73 -3.93 3.92 -1.53
N LEU A 74 -3.66 5.20 -1.77
CA LEU A 74 -3.61 5.78 -3.11
C LEU A 74 -2.49 5.17 -3.95
N LEU A 75 -1.31 4.96 -3.37
CA LEU A 75 -0.17 4.36 -4.05
C LEU A 75 -0.41 2.88 -4.36
N LEU A 76 -0.96 2.12 -3.42
CA LEU A 76 -1.35 0.73 -3.63
C LEU A 76 -2.34 0.60 -4.78
N ALA A 77 -3.40 1.41 -4.78
CA ALA A 77 -4.40 1.42 -5.83
C ALA A 77 -3.81 1.80 -7.19
N TYR A 78 -2.89 2.77 -7.23
CA TYR A 78 -2.19 3.17 -8.45
C TYR A 78 -1.34 2.02 -9.02
N GLU A 79 -0.52 1.36 -8.20
CA GLU A 79 0.35 0.26 -8.65
C GLU A 79 -0.50 -0.91 -9.18
N GLN A 80 -1.59 -1.26 -8.49
CA GLN A 80 -2.52 -2.31 -8.94
C GLN A 80 -3.21 -1.93 -10.26
N ALA A 81 -3.66 -0.67 -10.39
CA ALA A 81 -4.28 -0.17 -11.62
C ALA A 81 -3.30 -0.12 -12.81
N ALA A 82 -2.00 0.07 -12.54
CA ALA A 82 -0.93 -0.02 -13.52
C ALA A 82 -0.55 -1.47 -13.88
N GLY A 83 -1.22 -2.48 -13.31
CA GLY A 83 -0.97 -3.89 -13.58
C GLY A 83 0.21 -4.47 -12.79
N HIS A 84 0.75 -3.73 -11.81
CA HIS A 84 1.82 -4.22 -10.95
C HIS A 84 1.26 -5.07 -9.82
N THR A 85 2.07 -6.01 -9.33
CA THR A 85 1.71 -6.76 -8.11
C THR A 85 2.15 -5.93 -6.92
N ALA A 86 1.20 -5.52 -6.08
CA ALA A 86 1.48 -4.70 -4.92
C ALA A 86 0.72 -5.15 -3.67
N THR A 87 1.38 -5.01 -2.53
CA THR A 87 0.82 -5.21 -1.18
C THR A 87 1.24 -4.07 -0.26
N MET A 88 0.65 -4.01 0.94
CA MET A 88 0.92 -2.98 1.92
C MET A 88 1.31 -3.60 3.26
N LEU A 89 2.33 -3.01 3.88
CA LEU A 89 2.85 -3.38 5.17
C LEU A 89 2.68 -2.23 6.16
N TRP A 90 2.48 -2.58 7.43
CA TRP A 90 2.60 -1.68 8.57
C TRP A 90 3.97 -1.84 9.20
N ASP A 91 4.71 -0.76 9.34
CA ASP A 91 5.97 -0.73 10.09
C ASP A 91 5.67 -0.50 11.58
N LEU A 92 5.81 -1.56 12.40
CA LEU A 92 5.43 -1.52 13.82
C LEU A 92 6.38 -0.65 14.67
N ASP A 93 7.60 -0.38 14.21
CA ASP A 93 8.57 0.42 14.97
C ASP A 93 8.36 1.93 14.76
N GLN A 94 7.99 2.34 13.54
CA GLN A 94 7.86 3.75 13.16
C GLN A 94 6.40 4.19 12.97
N ASP A 95 5.44 3.27 13.08
CA ASP A 95 4.01 3.50 12.82
C ASP A 95 3.69 3.93 11.37
N GLU A 96 4.58 3.60 10.43
CA GLU A 96 4.50 4.02 9.02
C GLU A 96 3.81 2.96 8.14
N ARG A 97 3.41 3.37 6.92
CA ARG A 97 2.93 2.43 5.89
C ARG A 97 3.99 2.26 4.84
N VAL A 98 4.17 1.02 4.42
CA VAL A 98 5.07 0.66 3.32
C VAL A 98 4.25 0.01 2.23
N VAL A 99 4.38 0.52 1.00
CA VAL A 99 3.88 -0.19 -0.18
C VAL A 99 5.02 -1.00 -0.77
N LEU A 100 4.78 -2.29 -0.95
CA LEU A 100 5.67 -3.24 -1.59
C LEU A 100 5.12 -3.50 -2.99
N SER A 101 5.87 -3.17 -4.04
CA SER A 101 5.39 -3.33 -5.42
C SER A 101 6.44 -3.95 -6.34
N THR A 102 6.05 -5.00 -7.05
CA THR A 102 6.81 -5.58 -8.16
C THR A 102 6.23 -5.04 -9.46
N ARG A 103 7.00 -4.18 -10.12
CA ARG A 103 6.67 -3.68 -11.45
C ARG A 103 7.06 -4.73 -12.48
N VAL A 104 6.14 -5.01 -13.40
CA VAL A 104 6.45 -5.77 -14.61
C VAL A 104 7.08 -4.75 -15.55
N ASP A 105 8.35 -4.92 -15.87
CA ASP A 105 8.98 -4.10 -16.91
C ASP A 105 8.29 -4.43 -18.25
N ASP A 106 7.89 -3.39 -18.99
CA ASP A 106 7.44 -3.50 -20.39
C ASP A 106 8.64 -3.81 -21.33
#